data_AF-A0A3Q2QRP3-F1
#
_entry.id   AF-A0A3Q2QRP3-F1
#
_cell.length_a   1.000
_cell.length_b   1.000
_cell.length_c   1.000
_cell.angle_alpha   90.00
_cell.angle_beta   90.00
_cell.angle_gamma   90.00
#
_symmetry.space_group_name_H-M   'P 1'
#
loop_
_entity.id
_entity.type
_entity.pdbx_description
1 polymer ?
#
loop_
_entity_poly.entity_id
_entity_poly.type
_entity_poly.pdbx_seq_one_letter_code
_entity_poly.pdbx_strand_id
1 'polypeptide(L)'
;MRGEHRYIVPVALRATVIHLAHETQGVVRTKQRLRDLYWWPQMDKMVQSVISSCTTCQMNDKSAKTAPAALQPIELPNRPWEKVALDIVVSQPLHESITGLISGTVVKFVLINTVMTWTAAQKYCREYHSDLASVRNMTENQKIQQLVPARDQVWIGLYRDAWKWSDGRNFSLSYWNSIEPNNAQHGENCVSAAFNYAGKWEDWTCDLKRSINVLFS
;
A
#
# COMPACT_ATOMS: atom_id res chain seq x y z
N MET A 1 -3.68 -39.45 1.83
CA MET A 1 -3.52 -40.92 1.93
C MET A 1 -2.02 -41.21 2.04
N ARG A 2 -1.52 -41.57 3.23
CA ARG A 2 -0.10 -41.99 3.41
C ARG A 2 0.00 -43.45 2.99
N GLY A 3 0.91 -43.76 2.07
CA GLY A 3 0.98 -45.04 1.37
C GLY A 3 1.19 -46.23 2.30
N GLU A 4 0.38 -47.27 2.11
CA GLU A 4 0.43 -48.54 2.86
C GLU A 4 1.63 -49.42 2.46
N HIS A 5 2.33 -49.14 1.35
CA HIS A 5 3.50 -49.92 0.90
C HIS A 5 4.73 -49.04 0.67
N ARG A 6 5.86 -49.36 1.31
CA ARG A 6 7.17 -48.73 1.10
C ARG A 6 8.10 -49.67 0.33
N TYR A 7 8.84 -49.14 -0.62
CA TYR A 7 9.84 -49.89 -1.38
C TYR A 7 11.15 -50.03 -0.61
N ILE A 8 11.71 -51.24 -0.56
CA ILE A 8 13.04 -51.49 0.02
C ILE A 8 14.10 -51.25 -1.06
N VAL A 9 15.00 -50.31 -0.82
CA VAL A 9 16.04 -49.93 -1.79
C VAL A 9 17.31 -50.77 -1.59
N PRO A 10 17.79 -51.50 -2.62
CA PRO A 10 19.06 -52.21 -2.60
C PRO A 10 20.23 -51.27 -2.28
N VAL A 11 21.26 -51.77 -1.59
CA VAL A 11 22.40 -50.94 -1.11
C VAL A 11 23.03 -50.12 -2.22
N ALA A 12 23.19 -50.70 -3.42
CA ALA A 12 23.79 -50.05 -4.58
C ALA A 12 23.02 -48.81 -5.08
N LEU A 13 21.70 -48.72 -4.84
CA LEU A 13 20.85 -47.65 -5.38
C LEU A 13 20.54 -46.55 -4.37
N ARG A 14 20.85 -46.75 -3.08
CA ARG A 14 20.47 -45.81 -2.01
C ARG A 14 21.04 -44.42 -2.24
N ALA A 15 22.32 -44.30 -2.61
CA ALA A 15 22.95 -43.00 -2.86
C ALA A 15 22.27 -42.25 -4.01
N THR A 16 21.99 -42.94 -5.11
CA THR A 16 21.31 -42.36 -6.30
C THR A 16 19.91 -41.87 -5.94
N VAL A 17 19.13 -42.66 -5.20
CA VAL A 17 17.80 -42.26 -4.73
C VAL A 17 17.86 -41.03 -3.82
N ILE A 18 18.86 -40.93 -2.94
CA ILE A 18 19.05 -39.75 -2.09
C ILE A 18 19.40 -38.51 -2.93
N HIS A 19 20.30 -38.64 -3.91
CA HIS A 19 20.68 -37.52 -4.78
C HIS A 19 19.49 -36.98 -5.60
N LEU A 20 18.68 -37.88 -6.19
CA LEU A 20 17.45 -37.51 -6.91
C LEU A 20 16.43 -36.82 -5.99
N ALA A 21 16.28 -37.29 -4.74
CA ALA A 21 15.35 -36.69 -3.78
C ALA A 21 15.81 -35.32 -3.25
N HIS A 22 17.11 -35.01 -3.37
CA HIS A 22 17.76 -33.84 -2.80
C HIS A 22 17.82 -32.61 -3.74
N GLU A 23 17.49 -32.75 -5.03
CA GLU A 23 17.74 -31.76 -6.12
C GLU A 23 17.55 -30.28 -5.78
N THR A 24 16.60 -29.89 -4.91
CA THR A 24 16.37 -28.47 -4.53
C THR A 24 15.99 -28.25 -3.06
N GLN A 25 16.15 -29.26 -2.18
CA GLN A 25 15.57 -29.22 -0.84
C GLN A 25 16.55 -29.67 0.24
N GLY A 26 16.53 -28.98 1.38
CA GLY A 26 17.36 -29.31 2.54
C GLY A 26 16.99 -30.63 3.20
N VAL A 27 17.90 -31.13 4.05
CA VAL A 27 17.89 -32.47 4.66
C VAL A 27 16.56 -32.91 5.29
N VAL A 28 15.82 -32.00 5.89
CA VAL A 28 14.53 -32.30 6.54
C VAL A 28 13.49 -32.73 5.51
N ARG A 29 13.36 -31.99 4.40
CA ARG A 29 12.37 -32.28 3.35
C ARG A 29 12.75 -33.51 2.55
N THR A 30 14.04 -33.73 2.30
CA THR A 30 14.53 -34.94 1.63
C THR A 30 14.19 -36.20 2.43
N LYS A 31 14.40 -36.18 3.77
CA LYS A 31 13.97 -37.29 4.64
C LYS A 31 12.46 -37.53 4.56
N GLN A 32 11.66 -36.47 4.55
CA GLN A 32 10.19 -36.61 4.49
C GLN A 32 9.74 -37.28 3.20
N ARG A 33 10.23 -36.82 2.04
CA ARG A 33 9.91 -37.41 0.73
C ARG A 33 10.33 -38.88 0.63
N LEU A 34 11.50 -39.21 1.14
CA LEU A 34 11.99 -40.59 1.12
C LEU A 34 11.14 -41.51 1.99
N ARG A 35 10.69 -41.05 3.18
CA ARG A 35 9.84 -41.86 4.08
C ARG A 35 8.45 -42.14 3.53
N ASP A 36 7.98 -41.33 2.58
CA ASP A 36 6.68 -41.52 1.95
C ASP A 36 6.69 -42.71 0.97
N LEU A 37 7.84 -43.04 0.36
CA LEU A 37 7.94 -44.05 -0.70
C LEU A 37 8.93 -45.19 -0.39
N TYR A 38 9.95 -44.95 0.41
CA TYR A 38 11.09 -45.87 0.57
C TYR A 38 11.42 -46.17 2.03
N TRP A 39 12.11 -47.28 2.26
CA TRP A 39 12.68 -47.63 3.57
C TRP A 39 13.97 -48.43 3.44
N TRP A 40 14.94 -48.15 4.31
CA TRP A 40 16.11 -49.00 4.56
C TRP A 40 16.74 -48.70 5.94
N PRO A 41 17.53 -49.62 6.50
CA PRO A 41 18.21 -49.40 7.78
C PRO A 41 19.11 -48.17 7.74
N GLN A 42 19.01 -47.33 8.78
CA GLN A 42 19.79 -46.10 8.92
C GLN A 42 19.62 -45.07 7.78
N MET A 43 18.47 -45.10 7.09
CA MET A 43 18.16 -44.15 6.01
C MET A 43 18.42 -42.70 6.40
N ASP A 44 17.95 -42.26 7.56
CA ASP A 44 18.14 -40.88 7.99
C ASP A 44 19.61 -40.49 8.19
N LYS A 45 20.45 -41.42 8.67
CA LYS A 45 21.90 -41.19 8.84
C LYS A 45 22.60 -41.08 7.50
N MET A 46 22.26 -41.97 6.57
CA MET A 46 22.80 -41.95 5.21
C MET A 46 22.38 -40.66 4.47
N VAL A 47 21.11 -40.27 4.57
CA VAL A 47 20.60 -39.00 4.01
C VAL A 47 21.33 -37.80 4.61
N GLN A 48 21.50 -37.77 5.94
CA GLN A 48 22.25 -36.69 6.60
C GLN A 48 23.70 -36.62 6.09
N SER A 49 24.37 -37.77 5.99
CA SER A 49 25.76 -37.85 5.53
C SER A 49 25.91 -37.37 4.08
N VAL A 50 25.03 -37.80 3.17
CA VAL A 50 25.08 -37.41 1.75
C VAL A 50 24.75 -35.93 1.56
N ILE A 51 23.83 -35.38 2.35
CA ILE A 51 23.44 -33.96 2.24
C ILE A 51 24.44 -33.05 2.96
N SER A 52 25.13 -33.56 3.99
CA SER A 52 26.16 -32.78 4.71
C SER A 52 27.34 -32.38 3.83
N SER A 53 27.58 -33.07 2.71
CA SER A 53 28.61 -32.72 1.72
C SER A 53 28.09 -31.80 0.60
N CYS A 54 26.83 -31.39 0.61
CA CYS A 54 26.28 -30.47 -0.40
C CYS A 54 26.65 -29.01 -0.07
N THR A 55 27.42 -28.38 -0.95
CA THR A 55 27.85 -26.97 -0.83
C THR A 55 26.68 -26.00 -0.78
N THR A 56 25.63 -26.21 -1.59
CA THR A 56 24.41 -25.38 -1.59
C THR A 56 23.67 -25.44 -0.25
N CYS A 57 23.62 -26.60 0.41
CA CYS A 57 23.01 -26.74 1.73
C CYS A 57 23.89 -26.14 2.83
N GLN A 58 25.22 -26.30 2.73
CA GLN A 58 26.17 -25.71 3.69
C GLN A 58 26.12 -24.19 3.68
N MET A 59 26.07 -23.57 2.50
CA MET A 59 25.99 -22.10 2.37
C MET A 59 24.69 -21.53 2.93
N ASN A 60 23.62 -22.34 2.98
CA ASN A 60 22.30 -21.92 3.44
C ASN A 60 21.94 -22.45 4.85
N ASP A 61 22.93 -22.95 5.61
CA ASP A 61 22.68 -23.48 6.95
C ASP A 61 22.36 -22.34 7.94
N LYS A 62 21.07 -22.18 8.24
CA LYS A 62 20.55 -21.22 9.23
C LYS A 62 20.83 -21.63 10.68
N SER A 63 21.51 -22.76 10.91
CA SER A 63 21.85 -23.27 12.24
C SER A 63 23.14 -22.69 12.82
N ALA A 64 23.81 -21.78 12.09
CA ALA A 64 24.95 -21.03 12.62
C ALA A 64 24.48 -20.20 13.83
N LYS A 65 24.92 -20.60 15.03
CA LYS A 65 24.70 -19.86 16.27
C LYS A 65 25.43 -18.51 16.17
N THR A 66 24.70 -17.43 15.94
CA THR A 66 25.26 -16.07 15.97
C THR A 66 25.64 -15.72 17.41
N ALA A 67 26.91 -15.35 17.64
CA ALA A 67 27.32 -14.72 18.88
C ALA A 67 26.66 -13.32 18.96
N PRO A 68 26.04 -12.93 20.08
CA PRO A 68 25.41 -11.62 20.20
C PRO A 68 26.49 -10.54 20.14
N ALA A 69 26.36 -9.60 19.19
CA ALA A 69 27.21 -8.42 19.11
C ALA A 69 27.02 -7.54 20.35
N ALA A 70 28.10 -6.90 20.83
CA ALA A 70 28.03 -5.96 21.95
C ALA A 70 27.13 -4.76 21.58
N LEU A 71 26.11 -4.50 22.40
CA LEU A 71 25.15 -3.42 22.15
C LEU A 71 25.84 -2.07 22.37
N GLN A 72 25.88 -1.24 21.33
CA GLN A 72 26.33 0.15 21.45
C GLN A 72 25.13 1.09 21.71
N PRO A 73 25.22 2.03 22.68
CA PRO A 73 24.18 3.02 22.92
C PRO A 73 23.96 3.92 21.70
N ILE A 74 22.70 4.11 21.28
CA ILE A 74 22.36 5.01 20.18
C ILE A 74 22.27 6.44 20.72
N GLU A 75 23.12 7.34 20.23
CA GLU A 75 23.02 8.78 20.53
C GLU A 75 21.71 9.36 19.98
N LEU A 76 20.90 9.92 20.88
CA LEU A 76 19.64 10.58 20.54
C LEU A 76 19.88 11.84 19.70
N PRO A 77 19.04 12.10 18.68
CA PRO A 77 19.14 13.32 17.88
C PRO A 77 18.83 14.57 18.70
N ASN A 78 19.48 15.69 18.36
CA ASN A 78 19.31 16.98 19.05
C ASN A 78 18.17 17.81 18.46
N ARG A 79 17.60 17.40 17.32
CA ARG A 79 16.50 18.10 16.65
C ARG A 79 15.38 17.16 16.18
N PRO A 80 14.12 17.64 16.14
CA PRO A 80 13.04 16.90 15.51
C PRO A 80 13.40 16.54 14.06
N TRP A 81 13.15 15.29 13.67
CA TRP A 81 13.36 14.76 12.32
C TRP A 81 14.82 14.61 11.85
N GLU A 82 15.80 14.80 12.73
CA GLU A 82 17.23 14.65 12.38
C GLU A 82 17.62 13.19 12.11
N LYS A 83 17.02 12.23 12.83
CA LYS A 83 17.17 10.79 12.58
C LYS A 83 15.80 10.14 12.54
N VAL A 84 15.54 9.39 11.47
CA VAL A 84 14.34 8.56 11.30
C VAL A 84 14.81 7.13 11.06
N ALA A 85 14.39 6.20 11.92
CA ALA A 85 14.64 4.78 11.74
C ALA A 85 13.32 4.07 11.44
N LEU A 86 13.33 3.16 10.47
CA LEU A 86 12.20 2.32 10.08
C LEU A 86 12.65 0.86 10.15
N ASP A 87 11.90 0.03 10.89
CA ASP A 87 12.15 -1.40 10.95
C ASP A 87 11.37 -2.11 9.84
N ILE A 88 12.05 -2.92 9.03
CA ILE A 88 11.43 -3.60 7.89
C ILE A 88 11.45 -5.09 8.10
N VAL A 89 10.29 -5.62 8.49
CA VAL A 89 10.01 -7.04 8.53
C VAL A 89 9.66 -7.52 7.12
N VAL A 90 10.65 -7.99 6.36
CA VAL A 90 10.40 -8.63 5.06
C VAL A 90 10.02 -10.10 5.28
N SER A 91 8.75 -10.45 5.07
CA SER A 91 8.30 -11.84 5.01
C SER A 91 8.47 -12.42 3.59
N GLN A 92 9.58 -13.13 3.39
CA GLN A 92 9.90 -14.10 2.30
C GLN A 92 10.18 -13.61 0.86
N PRO A 93 10.98 -14.39 0.08
CA PRO A 93 11.84 -13.81 -0.95
C PRO A 93 11.27 -14.00 -2.37
N LEU A 94 11.38 -12.95 -3.18
CA LEU A 94 11.59 -13.12 -4.61
C LEU A 94 13.09 -13.00 -4.85
N HIS A 95 13.66 -14.08 -5.36
CA HIS A 95 15.05 -14.15 -5.78
C HIS A 95 15.21 -13.26 -7.01
N GLU A 96 15.77 -12.07 -6.83
CA GLU A 96 16.74 -11.44 -7.72
C GLU A 96 17.33 -10.23 -6.99
N SER A 97 18.66 -10.13 -7.03
CA SER A 97 19.50 -9.24 -6.24
C SER A 97 19.04 -7.78 -6.25
N ILE A 98 18.66 -7.24 -5.09
CA ILE A 98 18.53 -5.79 -4.89
C ILE A 98 19.45 -5.36 -3.75
N THR A 99 20.69 -5.03 -4.11
CA THR A 99 21.46 -4.02 -3.37
C THR A 99 20.86 -2.66 -3.69
N GLY A 100 20.13 -2.05 -2.76
CA GLY A 100 19.69 -0.67 -2.91
C GLY A 100 18.58 -0.28 -1.94
N LEU A 101 18.95 0.54 -0.95
CA LEU A 101 18.16 1.56 -0.25
C LEU A 101 16.64 1.30 -0.17
N ILE A 102 16.13 1.08 1.05
CA ILE A 102 14.69 1.26 1.30
C ILE A 102 14.40 2.77 1.22
N SER A 103 14.15 3.24 0.01
CA SER A 103 13.57 4.55 -0.25
C SER A 103 12.22 4.33 -0.90
N GLY A 104 11.17 4.65 -0.14
CA GLY A 104 9.82 4.85 -0.65
C GLY A 104 8.87 3.67 -0.46
N THR A 105 7.79 3.90 0.27
CA THR A 105 6.53 3.18 0.05
C THR A 105 6.20 3.26 -1.44
N VAL A 106 6.16 2.12 -2.12
CA VAL A 106 5.80 2.07 -3.53
C VAL A 106 4.31 2.41 -3.65
N VAL A 107 4.01 3.67 -3.96
CA VAL A 107 2.64 4.11 -4.27
C VAL A 107 2.25 3.56 -5.63
N LYS A 108 1.21 2.73 -5.65
CA LYS A 108 0.63 2.15 -6.86
C LYS A 108 -0.66 2.88 -7.20
N PHE A 109 -0.70 3.48 -8.38
CA PHE A 109 -1.92 4.03 -8.95
C PHE A 109 -2.54 2.98 -9.89
N VAL A 110 -3.86 2.88 -9.86
CA VAL A 110 -4.62 2.01 -10.74
C VAL A 110 -5.61 2.88 -11.49
N LEU A 111 -5.52 2.85 -12.81
CA LEU A 111 -6.53 3.45 -13.66
C LEU A 111 -7.71 2.49 -13.74
N ILE A 112 -8.87 2.92 -13.25
CA ILE A 112 -10.12 2.19 -13.39
C ILE A 112 -10.82 2.80 -14.60
N ASN A 113 -10.87 2.06 -15.70
CA ASN A 113 -11.52 2.48 -16.96
C ASN A 113 -13.05 2.35 -16.87
N THR A 114 -13.61 2.72 -15.73
CA THR A 114 -15.05 2.74 -15.48
C THR A 114 -15.44 4.14 -15.11
N VAL A 115 -16.38 4.70 -15.86
CA VAL A 115 -16.84 6.07 -15.71
C VAL A 115 -17.78 6.16 -14.50
N MET A 116 -17.51 7.07 -13.55
CA MET A 116 -18.27 7.27 -12.30
C MET A 116 -18.30 8.76 -11.89
N THR A 117 -19.28 9.19 -11.08
CA THR A 117 -19.27 10.53 -10.46
C THR A 117 -18.20 10.63 -9.39
N TRP A 118 -17.75 11.82 -8.99
CA TRP A 118 -16.72 11.95 -7.94
C TRP A 118 -17.08 11.17 -6.67
N THR A 119 -18.32 11.34 -6.17
CA THR A 119 -18.82 10.63 -4.98
C THR A 119 -18.97 9.12 -5.21
N ALA A 120 -19.43 8.68 -6.40
CA ALA A 120 -19.58 7.25 -6.70
C ALA A 120 -18.22 6.57 -6.93
N ALA A 121 -17.28 7.27 -7.56
CA ALA A 121 -15.91 6.84 -7.77
C ALA A 121 -15.19 6.74 -6.42
N GLN A 122 -15.36 7.73 -5.55
CA GLN A 122 -14.86 7.69 -4.17
C GLN A 122 -15.43 6.49 -3.41
N LYS A 123 -16.76 6.29 -3.48
CA LYS A 123 -17.42 5.14 -2.85
C LYS A 123 -16.89 3.82 -3.40
N TYR A 124 -16.84 3.66 -4.73
CA TYR A 124 -16.36 2.46 -5.40
C TYR A 124 -14.89 2.17 -5.07
N CYS A 125 -14.03 3.19 -5.11
CA CYS A 125 -12.63 3.04 -4.73
C CYS A 125 -12.50 2.64 -3.26
N ARG A 126 -13.35 3.12 -2.35
CA ARG A 126 -13.36 2.68 -0.95
C ARG A 126 -13.93 1.28 -0.75
N GLU A 127 -14.82 0.85 -1.63
CA GLU A 127 -15.50 -0.46 -1.54
C GLU A 127 -14.64 -1.59 -2.11
N TYR A 128 -13.94 -1.34 -3.22
CA TYR A 128 -13.18 -2.38 -3.95
C TYR A 128 -11.66 -2.13 -3.99
N HIS A 129 -11.21 -0.95 -3.55
CA HIS A 129 -9.79 -0.53 -3.56
C HIS A 129 -9.44 0.23 -2.26
N SER A 130 -8.66 1.32 -2.34
CA SER A 130 -8.37 2.20 -1.21
C SER A 130 -9.26 3.46 -1.19
N ASP A 131 -9.01 4.40 -2.10
CA ASP A 131 -9.80 5.63 -2.30
C ASP A 131 -9.41 6.24 -3.67
N LEU A 132 -10.08 7.32 -4.09
CA LEU A 132 -9.62 8.12 -5.22
C LEU A 132 -8.20 8.65 -5.00
N ALA A 133 -7.43 8.75 -6.09
CA ALA A 133 -6.01 9.08 -6.01
C ALA A 133 -5.76 10.46 -5.37
N SER A 134 -4.94 10.49 -4.31
CA SER A 134 -4.33 11.71 -3.80
C SER A 134 -3.00 11.94 -4.53
N VAL A 135 -2.78 13.13 -5.08
CA VAL A 135 -1.53 13.50 -5.76
C VAL A 135 -0.68 14.36 -4.81
N ARG A 136 0.41 13.80 -4.27
CA ARG A 136 1.18 14.44 -3.16
C ARG A 136 2.48 15.09 -3.62
N ASN A 137 2.96 14.75 -4.81
CA ASN A 137 4.16 15.32 -5.40
C ASN A 137 4.11 15.18 -6.92
N MET A 138 5.03 15.85 -7.60
CA MET A 138 5.07 15.85 -9.06
C MET A 138 5.37 14.45 -9.62
N THR A 139 6.15 13.63 -8.92
CA THR A 139 6.44 12.25 -9.33
C THR A 139 5.17 11.38 -9.34
N GLU A 140 4.29 11.53 -8.36
CA GLU A 140 2.98 10.89 -8.34
C GLU A 140 2.07 11.42 -9.46
N ASN A 141 2.09 12.73 -9.71
CA ASN A 141 1.34 13.33 -10.81
C ASN A 141 1.80 12.77 -12.17
N GLN A 142 3.11 12.64 -12.36
CA GLN A 142 3.70 12.04 -13.57
C GLN A 142 3.34 10.56 -13.71
N LYS A 143 3.33 9.79 -12.61
CA LYS A 143 2.87 8.39 -12.63
C LYS A 143 1.41 8.29 -13.07
N ILE A 144 0.54 9.17 -12.58
CA ILE A 144 -0.86 9.22 -13.02
C ILE A 144 -0.95 9.61 -14.50
N GLN A 145 -0.21 10.63 -14.95
CA GLN A 145 -0.16 11.04 -16.36
C GLN A 145 0.29 9.91 -17.30
N GLN A 146 1.19 9.03 -16.84
CA GLN A 146 1.64 7.88 -17.63
C GLN A 146 0.59 6.76 -17.72
N LEU A 147 -0.26 6.62 -16.70
CA LEU A 147 -1.32 5.61 -16.68
C LEU A 147 -2.54 6.04 -17.49
N VAL A 148 -2.78 7.34 -17.56
CA VAL A 148 -3.94 7.95 -18.21
C VAL A 148 -3.60 8.19 -19.68
N PRO A 149 -4.35 7.62 -20.64
CA PRO A 149 -4.14 7.87 -22.06
C PRO A 149 -4.06 9.37 -22.38
N ALA A 150 -3.21 9.74 -23.33
CA ALA A 150 -3.02 11.14 -23.68
C ALA A 150 -4.36 11.75 -24.09
N ARG A 151 -4.82 12.73 -23.31
CA ARG A 151 -6.10 13.48 -23.38
C ARG A 151 -7.23 12.99 -22.48
N ASP A 152 -7.06 11.91 -21.72
CA ASP A 152 -8.07 11.46 -20.76
C ASP A 152 -8.03 12.30 -19.47
N GLN A 153 -9.21 12.51 -18.87
CA GLN A 153 -9.38 13.17 -17.58
C GLN A 153 -9.85 12.15 -16.55
N VAL A 154 -9.27 12.18 -15.36
CA VAL A 154 -9.60 11.23 -14.29
C VAL A 154 -9.92 11.96 -13.00
N TRP A 155 -10.84 11.40 -12.23
CA TRP A 155 -11.11 11.91 -10.89
C TRP A 155 -9.91 11.62 -9.98
N ILE A 156 -9.49 12.67 -9.30
CA ILE A 156 -8.60 12.57 -8.14
C ILE A 156 -9.40 12.90 -6.88
N GLY A 157 -8.88 12.54 -5.72
CA GLY A 157 -9.59 12.67 -4.44
C GLY A 157 -9.81 14.11 -3.96
N LEU A 158 -9.57 15.13 -4.79
CA LEU A 158 -9.81 16.53 -4.43
C LEU A 158 -11.24 16.95 -4.85
N TYR A 159 -12.01 17.55 -3.94
CA TYR A 159 -13.38 18.03 -4.20
C TYR A 159 -13.72 19.32 -3.42
N ARG A 160 -14.82 19.97 -3.78
CA ARG A 160 -15.39 21.18 -3.14
C ARG A 160 -16.91 20.99 -2.93
N ASP A 161 -17.48 21.47 -1.84
CA ASP A 161 -18.94 21.46 -1.57
C ASP A 161 -19.60 22.83 -1.94
N ALA A 162 -20.87 22.87 -2.37
CA ALA A 162 -21.44 23.99 -3.18
C ALA A 162 -22.69 24.72 -2.61
N TRP A 163 -22.81 26.02 -2.95
CA TRP A 163 -23.83 27.00 -2.54
C TRP A 163 -25.27 26.77 -3.05
N LYS A 164 -26.29 27.04 -2.21
CA LYS A 164 -27.73 26.89 -2.53
C LYS A 164 -28.58 28.01 -1.91
N TRP A 165 -29.71 28.34 -2.54
CA TRP A 165 -30.74 29.17 -1.91
C TRP A 165 -31.50 28.39 -0.84
N SER A 166 -32.04 29.10 0.15
CA SER A 166 -32.70 28.50 1.32
C SER A 166 -33.97 27.70 0.99
N ASP A 167 -34.63 28.04 -0.11
CA ASP A 167 -35.76 27.29 -0.66
C ASP A 167 -35.35 26.04 -1.46
N GLY A 168 -34.04 25.73 -1.48
CA GLY A 168 -33.46 24.60 -2.19
C GLY A 168 -33.22 24.87 -3.67
N ARG A 169 -33.56 26.06 -4.20
CA ARG A 169 -33.21 26.43 -5.57
C ARG A 169 -31.69 26.54 -5.70
N ASN A 170 -31.16 26.04 -6.81
CA ASN A 170 -29.75 26.19 -7.12
C ASN A 170 -29.41 27.65 -7.41
N PHE A 171 -28.23 28.05 -6.99
CA PHE A 171 -27.65 29.35 -7.28
C PHE A 171 -27.21 29.44 -8.76
N SER A 172 -27.70 30.42 -9.51
CA SER A 172 -27.46 30.56 -10.96
C SER A 172 -26.87 31.91 -11.37
N LEU A 173 -27.35 32.99 -10.77
CA LEU A 173 -26.69 34.29 -10.84
C LEU A 173 -25.45 34.23 -9.94
N SER A 174 -24.34 34.82 -10.39
CA SER A 174 -23.16 35.07 -9.58
C SER A 174 -22.99 36.58 -9.45
N TYR A 175 -23.34 37.12 -8.30
CA TYR A 175 -23.28 38.55 -8.01
C TYR A 175 -22.36 38.83 -6.82
N TRP A 176 -21.33 37.99 -6.66
CA TRP A 176 -20.35 38.11 -5.59
C TRP A 176 -19.58 39.42 -5.65
N ASN A 177 -19.20 39.90 -4.48
CA ASN A 177 -18.23 40.97 -4.35
C ASN A 177 -16.86 40.50 -4.84
N SER A 178 -15.96 41.46 -5.08
CA SER A 178 -14.60 41.11 -5.47
C SER A 178 -13.96 40.25 -4.38
N ILE A 179 -13.32 39.14 -4.78
CA ILE A 179 -12.64 38.18 -3.89
C ILE A 179 -13.60 37.20 -3.19
N GLU A 180 -14.92 37.29 -3.43
CA GLU A 180 -15.93 36.37 -2.86
C GLU A 180 -16.46 35.31 -3.86
N PRO A 181 -16.98 34.15 -3.39
CA PRO A 181 -17.01 33.70 -2.00
C PRO A 181 -15.65 33.12 -1.59
N ASN A 182 -15.07 33.64 -0.52
CA ASN A 182 -13.74 33.24 -0.07
C ASN A 182 -13.77 32.20 1.05
N ASN A 183 -14.93 31.97 1.66
CA ASN A 183 -15.05 31.19 2.89
C ASN A 183 -13.99 31.59 3.92
N ALA A 184 -13.75 32.90 4.09
CA ALA A 184 -12.73 33.50 4.95
C ALA A 184 -12.79 32.94 6.37
N GLN A 185 -13.99 32.74 6.92
CA GLN A 185 -14.17 32.18 8.26
C GLN A 185 -14.31 30.64 8.32
N HIS A 186 -14.08 29.93 7.21
CA HIS A 186 -14.06 28.46 7.14
C HIS A 186 -15.35 27.79 7.66
N GLY A 187 -16.48 28.29 7.20
CA GLY A 187 -17.83 27.95 7.61
C GLY A 187 -18.85 28.99 7.16
N GLU A 188 -18.44 29.87 6.24
CA GLU A 188 -19.30 30.83 5.59
C GLU A 188 -20.06 30.04 4.54
N ASN A 189 -21.20 29.50 4.99
CA ASN A 189 -22.11 28.69 4.19
C ASN A 189 -23.45 29.40 4.00
N CYS A 190 -23.53 30.68 4.41
CA CYS A 190 -24.65 31.57 4.17
C CYS A 190 -24.22 32.80 3.39
N VAL A 191 -25.18 33.49 2.76
CA VAL A 191 -24.92 34.61 1.87
C VAL A 191 -25.61 35.87 2.39
N SER A 192 -24.92 37.02 2.33
CA SER A 192 -25.49 38.34 2.58
C SER A 192 -25.29 39.26 1.39
N ALA A 193 -26.30 40.06 1.05
CA ALA A 193 -26.16 41.13 0.05
C ALA A 193 -25.71 42.44 0.71
N ALA A 194 -24.65 43.04 0.19
CA ALA A 194 -24.06 44.28 0.68
C ALA A 194 -24.50 45.48 -0.19
N PHE A 195 -25.54 46.20 0.24
CA PHE A 195 -26.13 47.29 -0.54
C PHE A 195 -25.25 48.54 -0.65
N ASN A 196 -24.30 48.73 0.28
CA ASN A 196 -23.21 49.71 0.15
C ASN A 196 -22.25 49.36 -1.00
N TYR A 197 -22.27 48.12 -1.50
CA TYR A 197 -21.55 47.64 -2.68
C TYR A 197 -22.51 47.23 -3.82
N ALA A 198 -23.53 48.07 -4.08
CA ALA A 198 -24.53 47.84 -5.13
C ALA A 198 -25.32 46.53 -5.00
N GLY A 199 -25.38 45.94 -3.80
CA GLY A 199 -26.11 44.70 -3.53
C GLY A 199 -25.33 43.43 -3.86
N LYS A 200 -24.01 43.55 -4.09
CA LYS A 200 -23.13 42.39 -4.30
C LYS A 200 -23.08 41.47 -3.09
N TRP A 201 -22.81 40.20 -3.32
CA TRP A 201 -22.91 39.16 -2.32
C TRP A 201 -21.58 38.85 -1.65
N GLU A 202 -21.66 38.48 -0.39
CA GLU A 202 -20.54 38.04 0.44
C GLU A 202 -21.00 36.80 1.18
N ASP A 203 -20.15 35.78 1.26
CA ASP A 203 -20.41 34.65 2.13
C ASP A 203 -20.09 35.02 3.57
N TRP A 204 -20.96 34.59 4.48
CA TRP A 204 -20.85 34.86 5.91
C TRP A 204 -21.27 33.64 6.71
N THR A 205 -20.85 33.60 7.97
CA THR A 205 -21.35 32.64 8.94
C THR A 205 -22.84 32.84 9.18
N CYS A 206 -23.59 31.74 9.27
CA CYS A 206 -25.04 31.75 9.35
C CYS A 206 -25.61 32.30 10.67
N ASP A 207 -24.80 32.37 11.73
CA ASP A 207 -25.23 32.76 13.09
C ASP A 207 -25.25 34.28 13.32
N LEU A 208 -24.72 35.07 12.37
CA LEU A 208 -24.69 36.53 12.48
C LEU A 208 -26.10 37.12 12.32
N LYS A 209 -26.52 37.95 13.28
CA LYS A 209 -27.80 38.67 13.22
C LYS A 209 -27.74 39.79 12.19
N ARG A 210 -28.64 39.75 11.20
CA ARG A 210 -28.77 40.77 10.15
C ARG A 210 -30.24 41.21 10.01
N SER A 211 -30.47 42.45 9.60
CA SER A 211 -31.82 42.95 9.31
C SER A 211 -32.38 42.30 8.04
N ILE A 212 -33.65 41.88 8.08
CA ILE A 212 -34.36 41.34 6.92
C ILE A 212 -35.10 42.49 6.22
N ASN A 213 -34.67 42.87 5.02
CA ASN A 213 -35.47 43.73 4.14
C ASN A 213 -36.30 42.82 3.23
N VAL A 214 -37.60 42.79 3.47
CA VAL A 214 -38.51 41.76 2.97
C VAL A 214 -38.72 41.92 1.46
N LEU A 215 -38.21 40.97 0.66
CA LEU A 215 -38.66 40.73 -0.70
C LEU A 215 -38.98 39.24 -0.81
N PHE A 216 -40.28 38.90 -0.80
CA PHE A 216 -40.74 37.55 -1.07
C PHE A 216 -40.68 37.28 -2.57
N SER A 217 -40.21 36.10 -2.96
CA SER A 217 -40.30 35.55 -4.31
C SER A 217 -41.13 34.28 -4.28
#